data_AF-A0A971TVF7-F1
#
_entry.id   AF-A0A971TVF7-F1
#
_cell.length_a   1.000
_cell.length_b   1.000
_cell.length_c   1.000
_cell.angle_alpha   90.00
_cell.angle_beta   90.00
_cell.angle_gamma   90.00
#
_symmetry.space_group_name_H-M   'P 1'
#
loop_
_entity.id
_entity.type
_entity.pdbx_description
1 polymer ?
#
loop_
_entity_poly.entity_id
_entity_poly.type
_entity_poly.pdbx_seq_one_letter_code
_entity_poly.pdbx_strand_id
1 'polypeptide(L)' 'MITGHIGRKAADILIHAGVRIFLGASGTVQSALDAFRAGQLEEKTAQGGWLLDR' A
#
# COMPACT_ATOMS: atom_id res chain seq x y z
N MET A 1 -4.25 4.17 -2.40
CA MET A 1 -3.15 5.01 -1.89
C MET A 1 -1.87 4.61 -2.61
N ILE A 2 -1.10 5.58 -3.12
CA ILE A 2 0.20 5.34 -3.76
C ILE A 2 1.27 5.99 -2.87
N THR A 3 2.31 5.25 -2.49
CA THR A 3 3.40 5.75 -1.62
C THR A 3 4.71 4.99 -1.88
N GLY A 4 5.85 5.57 -1.50
CA GLY A 4 7.14 4.87 -1.56
C GLY A 4 7.29 3.84 -0.44
N HIS A 5 6.85 4.19 0.77
CA HIS A 5 6.89 3.32 1.94
C HIS A 5 5.72 3.60 2.89
N ILE A 6 5.37 2.60 3.70
CA ILE A 6 4.38 2.73 4.77
C ILE A 6 4.70 1.78 5.93
N GLY A 7 4.55 2.28 7.16
CA GLY A 7 4.68 1.45 8.36
C GLY A 7 3.55 0.42 8.50
N ARG A 8 3.80 -0.66 9.25
CA ARG A 8 2.84 -1.77 9.45
C ARG A 8 1.48 -1.30 9.97
N LYS A 9 1.46 -0.54 11.08
CA LYS A 9 0.23 -0.07 11.72
C LYS A 9 -0.66 0.77 10.78
N ALA A 10 -0.06 1.67 10.00
CA ALA A 10 -0.81 2.50 9.06
C ALA A 10 -1.36 1.68 7.89
N ALA A 11 -0.58 0.72 7.38
CA ALA A 11 -1.05 -0.21 6.37
C ALA A 11 -2.25 -1.03 6.86
N ASP A 12 -2.17 -1.57 8.07
CA ASP A 12 -3.24 -2.38 8.64
C ASP A 12 -4.55 -1.59 8.74
N ILE A 13 -4.50 -0.37 9.29
CA ILE A 13 -5.69 0.49 9.41
C ILE A 13 -6.32 0.77 8.04
N LEU A 14 -5.49 1.14 7.06
CA LEU A 14 -5.98 1.49 5.71
C LEU A 14 -6.55 0.28 4.97
N ILE A 15 -5.93 -0.89 5.10
CA ILE A 15 -6.44 -2.13 4.49
C ILE A 15 -7.77 -2.53 5.12
N HIS A 16 -7.91 -2.47 6.45
CA HIS A 16 -9.18 -2.74 7.14
C HIS A 16 -10.27 -1.72 6.79
N ALA A 17 -9.88 -0.50 6.41
CA ALA A 17 -10.79 0.53 5.89
C ALA A 17 -11.14 0.36 4.40
N GLY A 18 -10.68 -0.71 3.74
CA GLY A 18 -10.95 -0.97 2.32
C GLY A 18 -10.07 -0.17 1.35
N VAL A 19 -9.00 0.47 1.82
CA VAL A 19 -8.07 1.23 0.97
C VAL A 19 -7.00 0.30 0.43
N ARG A 20 -6.91 0.21 -0.90
CA ARG A 20 -5.81 -0.46 -1.60
C ARG A 20 -4.53 0.37 -1.51
N ILE A 21 -3.40 -0.27 -1.23
CA ILE A 21 -2.10 0.40 -1.02
C ILE A 21 -1.12 -0.09 -2.07
N PHE A 22 -0.49 0.84 -2.78
CA PHE A 22 0.54 0.56 -3.79
C PHE A 22 1.88 1.15 -3.36
N LEU A 23 2.91 0.31 -3.34
CA LEU A 23 4.27 0.61 -2.89
C LEU A 23 5.25 0.69 -4.06
N GLY A 24 6.36 1.39 -3.85
CA GLY A 24 7.43 1.55 -4.84
C GLY A 24 7.36 2.86 -5.63
N ALA A 25 6.44 3.77 -5.28
CA ALA A 25 6.38 5.08 -5.92
C ALA A 25 7.59 5.95 -5.55
N SER A 26 8.13 6.66 -6.55
CA SER A 26 9.25 7.58 -6.39
C SER A 26 9.15 8.75 -7.38
N GLY A 27 9.88 9.84 -7.11
CA GLY A 27 9.89 11.03 -7.96
C GLY A 27 8.69 11.95 -7.74
N THR A 28 8.11 12.43 -8.85
CA THR A 28 6.97 13.36 -8.83
C THR A 28 5.64 12.60 -8.71
N VAL A 29 4.56 13.34 -8.46
CA VAL A 29 3.20 12.76 -8.50
C VAL A 29 2.90 12.15 -9.88
N GLN A 30 3.36 12.79 -10.95
CA GLN A 30 3.15 12.29 -12.32
C GLN A 30 3.84 10.94 -12.52
N SER A 31 5.11 10.78 -12.11
CA SER A 31 5.81 9.50 -12.24
C SER A 31 5.18 8.38 -11.40
N ALA A 32 4.64 8.70 -10.22
CA ALA A 32 3.91 7.75 -9.39
C ALA A 32 2.61 7.26 -10.06
N LEU A 33 1.87 8.15 -10.74
CA LEU A 33 0.67 7.80 -11.49
C LEU A 33 1.01 6.96 -12.73
N ASP A 34 2.10 7.27 -13.41
CA ASP A 34 2.54 6.52 -14.60
C ASP A 34 3.00 5.10 -14.22
N ALA A 35 3.77 4.95 -13.14
CA ALA A 35 4.17 3.65 -12.60
C ALA A 35 2.96 2.81 -12.16
N PHE A 36 1.95 3.43 -11.56
CA PHE A 36 0.71 2.76 -11.18
C PHE A 36 -0.04 2.23 -12.42
N ARG A 37 -0.23 3.08 -13.44
CA ARG A 37 -0.89 2.70 -14.70
C ARG A 37 -0.14 1.62 -15.46
N ALA A 38 1.19 1.61 -15.37
CA ALA A 38 2.06 0.60 -15.96
C ALA A 38 2.10 -0.73 -15.16
N GLY A 39 1.44 -0.82 -14.00
CA GLY A 39 1.47 -2.02 -13.16
C GLY A 39 2.83 -2.28 -12.50
N GLN A 40 3.65 -1.25 -12.31
CA GLN A 40 5.01 -1.36 -11.77
C GLN A 40 5.08 -1.24 -10.25
N LEU A 41 3.95 -0.99 -9.58
CA LEU A 41 3.87 -0.84 -8.13
C LEU A 41 3.38 -2.13 -7.48
N GLU A 42 3.84 -2.40 -6.26
CA GLU A 42 3.44 -3.57 -5.48
C GLU A 42 2.17 -3.27 -4.68
N GLU A 43 1.11 -4.06 -4.84
CA GLU A 43 -0.07 -3.94 -3.98
C GLU A 43 0.17 -4.62 -2.63
N LYS A 44 0.10 -3.85 -1.54
CA LYS A 44 0.21 -4.38 -0.19
C LYS A 44 -1.13 -4.94 0.26
N THR A 45 -1.18 -6.24 0.49
CA THR A 45 -2.34 -6.96 1.04
C THR A 45 -2.22 -7.14 2.55
N ALA A 46 -3.33 -7.44 3.23
CA ALA A 46 -3.28 -7.81 4.64
C ALA A 46 -2.48 -9.11 4.80
N GLN A 47 -1.41 -9.08 5.59
CA GLN A 47 -0.80 -10.30 6.08
C GLN A 47 -1.68 -10.83 7.22
N GLY A 48 -2.27 -12.01 7.04
CA GLY A 48 -3.12 -12.62 8.07
C GLY A 48 -2.36 -12.86 9.36
N GLY A 49 -2.89 -12.39 10.49
CA GLY A 49 -2.38 -12.75 11.82
C GLY A 49 -2.55 -11.69 12.90
N TRP A 50 -3.80 -11.40 13.29
CA TRP A 50 -4.11 -10.78 14.60
C TRP A 50 -5.38 -11.35 15.26
N LEU A 51 -6.02 -12.34 14.62
CA LEU A 51 -7.25 -12.99 15.11
C LEU A 51 -6.98 -14.10 16.15
N LEU A 52 -5.74 -14.29 16.61
CA LEU A 52 -5.36 -15.34 17.57
C LEU A 52 -4.83 -14.81 18.92
N ASP A 53 -4.88 -13.50 19.17
CA ASP A 53 -4.30 -12.89 20.40
C ASP A 53 -5.31 -12.02 21.16
N ARG A 54 -6.54 -12.52 21.32
CA ARG A 54 -7.55 -11.94 22.21
C ARG A 54 -8.18 -12.99 23.10
#